data_AF-A0A352WSG8-F1
#
_entry.id   AF-A0A352WSG8-F1
#
_cell.length_a   1.000
_cell.length_b   1.000
_cell.length_c   1.000
_cell.angle_alpha   90.00
_cell.angle_beta   90.00
_cell.angle_gamma   90.00
#
_symmetry.space_group_name_H-M   'P 1'
#
loop_
_entity.id
_entity.type
_entity.pdbx_description
1 polymer ?
#
loop_
_entity_poly.entity_id
_entity_poly.type
_entity_poly.pdbx_seq_one_letter_code
_entity_poly.pdbx_strand_id
1 'polypeptide(L)'
;TAILGFCTGEEVFYADAFSALGANVIITTEDGSRGIRGYVTHALPLAYSYVYTCGPEPMLKAVYAATTTSGQFSFEERMACGFGACMGCSCKTKYGNKRICKDGPVLEKEEILW
;
A
#
# COMPACT_ATOMS: atom_id res chain seq x y z
N THR A 1 8.01 5.98 9.86
CA THR A 1 6.78 6.78 9.79
C THR A 1 5.70 5.92 9.18
N ALA A 2 4.51 5.89 9.78
CA ALA A 2 3.34 5.23 9.24
C ALA A 2 2.37 6.30 8.73
N ILE A 3 1.97 6.23 7.46
CA ILE A 3 0.99 7.14 6.87
C ILE A 3 -0.30 6.36 6.69
N LEU A 4 -1.38 6.81 7.34
CA LEU A 4 -2.69 6.16 7.32
C LEU A 4 -3.69 7.06 6.59
N GLY A 5 -4.23 6.56 5.48
CA GLY A 5 -5.19 7.29 4.64
C GLY A 5 -6.61 6.75 4.77
N PHE A 6 -7.57 7.63 4.95
CA PHE A 6 -9.00 7.32 5.08
C PHE A 6 -9.85 8.30 4.27
N CYS A 7 -11.12 7.99 4.01
CA CYS A 7 -12.01 8.94 3.35
C CYS A 7 -12.44 10.03 4.33
N THR A 8 -12.78 9.63 5.57
CA THR A 8 -13.21 10.53 6.65
C THR A 8 -12.52 10.25 7.98
N GLY A 9 -12.66 11.16 8.93
CA GLY A 9 -12.05 11.11 10.27
C GLY A 9 -12.70 10.08 11.19
N GLU A 10 -13.96 9.71 10.93
CA GLU A 10 -14.68 8.68 11.68
C GLU A 10 -14.20 7.26 11.34
N GLU A 11 -13.69 7.07 10.13
CA GLU A 11 -13.14 5.79 9.66
C GLU A 11 -11.71 5.55 10.14
N VAL A 12 -11.09 6.53 10.80
CA VAL A 12 -9.71 6.42 11.25
C VAL A 12 -9.60 5.38 12.35
N PHE A 13 -8.93 4.27 12.04
CA PHE A 13 -8.65 3.19 12.97
C PHE A 13 -7.15 2.91 13.10
N TYR A 14 -6.76 2.20 14.17
CA TYR A 14 -5.39 1.77 14.50
C TYR A 14 -4.31 2.86 14.60
N ALA A 15 -4.64 4.15 14.48
CA ALA A 15 -3.67 5.24 14.66
C ALA A 15 -2.96 5.16 16.03
N ASP A 16 -3.72 4.93 17.10
CA ASP A 16 -3.16 4.81 18.46
C ASP A 16 -2.35 3.52 18.62
N ALA A 17 -2.74 2.44 17.94
CA ALA A 17 -1.99 1.17 17.96
C ALA A 17 -0.62 1.31 17.28
N PHE A 18 -0.56 1.98 16.12
CA PHE A 18 0.73 2.27 15.47
C PHE A 18 1.59 3.22 16.32
N SER A 19 0.99 4.23 16.94
CA SER A 19 1.69 5.15 17.83
C SER A 19 2.27 4.43 19.05
N ALA A 20 1.51 3.50 19.65
CA ALA A 20 1.96 2.68 20.78
C ALA A 20 3.13 1.74 20.43
N LEU A 21 3.29 1.36 19.15
CA LEU A 21 4.45 0.63 18.65
C LEU A 21 5.68 1.53 18.39
N GLY A 22 5.58 2.84 18.67
CA GLY A 22 6.64 3.83 18.47
C GLY A 22 6.74 4.37 17.04
N ALA A 23 5.74 4.11 16.18
CA ALA A 23 5.71 4.71 14.85
C ALA A 23 5.32 6.20 14.93
N ASN A 24 6.02 7.05 14.19
CA ASN A 24 5.51 8.39 13.88
C ASN A 24 4.30 8.24 12.94
N VAL A 25 3.09 8.50 13.43
CA VAL A 25 1.83 8.31 12.69
C VAL A 25 1.38 9.62 12.07
N ILE A 26 1.16 9.61 10.75
CA ILE A 26 0.55 10.71 10.00
C ILE A 26 -0.78 10.22 9.46
N ILE A 27 -1.86 10.94 9.77
CA ILE A 27 -3.21 10.64 9.28
C ILE A 27 -3.53 11.58 8.13
N THR A 28 -4.07 11.02 7.04
CA THR A 28 -4.62 11.78 5.93
C THR A 28 -6.10 11.41 5.74
N THR A 29 -6.96 12.41 5.56
CA THR A 29 -8.38 12.21 5.23
C THR A 29 -8.73 12.97 3.97
N GLU A 30 -9.48 12.37 3.04
CA GLU A 30 -9.88 13.03 1.79
C GLU A 30 -10.65 14.33 2.02
N ASP A 31 -11.58 14.32 2.99
CA ASP A 31 -12.39 15.48 3.37
C ASP A 31 -11.67 16.49 4.28
N GLY A 32 -10.55 16.09 4.89
CA GLY A 32 -9.79 16.92 5.84
C GLY A 32 -10.36 16.95 7.26
N SER A 33 -11.32 16.09 7.59
CA SER A 33 -11.94 16.01 8.91
C SER A 33 -10.96 15.57 10.01
N ARG A 34 -9.85 14.88 9.67
CA ARG A 34 -8.78 14.54 10.63
C ARG A 34 -7.40 14.50 9.98
N GLY A 35 -6.44 15.21 10.56
CA GLY A 35 -5.07 15.22 10.07
C GLY A 35 -4.89 16.05 8.80
N ILE A 36 -4.09 15.57 7.85
CA ILE A 36 -3.80 16.28 6.60
C ILE A 36 -4.94 16.00 5.60
N ARG A 37 -5.48 17.05 4.99
CA ARG A 37 -6.47 16.89 3.92
C ARG A 37 -5.83 16.31 2.65
N GLY A 38 -6.40 15.23 2.12
CA GLY A 38 -6.00 14.57 0.89
C GLY A 38 -5.56 13.12 1.08
N TYR A 39 -4.85 12.59 0.08
CA TYR A 39 -4.33 11.21 0.05
C TYR A 39 -2.98 11.05 0.74
N VAL A 40 -2.60 9.79 1.01
CA VAL A 40 -1.34 9.39 1.64
C VAL A 40 -0.09 9.94 0.92
N THR A 41 -0.17 10.16 -0.40
CA THR A 41 0.94 10.71 -1.20
C THR A 41 1.28 12.15 -0.83
N HIS A 42 0.34 12.92 -0.29
CA HIS A 42 0.59 14.28 0.19
C HIS A 42 1.37 14.31 1.51
N ALA A 43 1.40 13.20 2.25
CA ALA A 43 2.07 13.06 3.54
C ALA A 43 3.43 12.36 3.42
N LEU A 44 3.90 12.07 2.20
CA LEU A 44 5.21 11.44 2.00
C LEU A 44 6.33 12.37 2.50
N PRO A 45 7.24 11.88 3.36
CA PRO A 45 8.35 12.68 3.84
C PRO A 45 9.36 12.95 2.73
N LEU A 46 10.14 14.04 2.86
CA LEU A 46 11.20 14.38 1.91
C LEU A 46 12.35 13.36 1.91
N ALA A 47 12.59 12.69 3.03
CA ALA A 47 13.65 11.70 3.19
C ALA A 47 13.08 10.41 3.76
N TYR A 48 13.30 9.31 3.04
CA TYR A 48 13.01 7.93 3.42
C TYR A 48 13.92 7.00 2.64
N SER A 49 14.11 5.77 3.14
CA SER A 49 15.04 4.80 2.53
C SER A 49 14.32 3.66 1.81
N TYR A 50 13.09 3.33 2.26
CA TYR A 50 12.33 2.21 1.76
C TYR A 50 10.85 2.43 2.06
N VAL A 51 9.97 1.83 1.27
CA VAL A 51 8.51 2.02 1.38
C VAL A 51 7.84 0.67 1.54
N TYR A 52 6.90 0.56 2.48
CA TYR A 52 5.97 -0.57 2.57
C TYR A 52 4.55 -0.03 2.34
N THR A 53 3.79 -0.65 1.46
CA THR A 53 2.44 -0.19 1.11
C THR A 53 1.45 -1.33 1.00
N CYS A 54 0.23 -1.08 1.44
CA CYS A 54 -0.93 -1.91 1.19
C CYS A 54 -2.15 -1.00 1.07
N GLY A 55 -3.07 -1.36 0.17
CA GLY A 55 -4.29 -0.59 -0.08
C GLY A 55 -4.77 -0.74 -1.52
N PRO A 56 -5.77 0.06 -1.92
CA PRO A 56 -6.37 -0.04 -3.25
C PRO A 56 -5.36 0.16 -4.38
N GLU A 57 -5.52 -0.54 -5.51
CA GLU A 57 -4.61 -0.45 -6.66
C GLU A 57 -4.35 1.00 -7.13
N PRO A 58 -5.34 1.92 -7.20
CA PRO A 58 -5.06 3.32 -7.54
C PRO A 58 -4.12 4.01 -6.55
N MET A 59 -4.22 3.67 -5.26
CA MET A 59 -3.32 4.18 -4.22
C MET A 59 -1.92 3.61 -4.41
N LEU A 60 -1.79 2.31 -4.68
CA LEU A 60 -0.50 1.67 -4.94
C LEU A 60 0.20 2.30 -6.16
N LYS A 61 -0.54 2.56 -7.25
CA LYS A 61 -0.04 3.29 -8.44
C LYS A 61 0.47 4.70 -8.08
N ALA A 62 -0.30 5.44 -7.28
CA ALA A 62 0.06 6.79 -6.86
C ALA A 62 1.33 6.79 -5.99
N VAL A 63 1.44 5.88 -5.02
CA VAL A 63 2.65 5.77 -4.19
C VAL A 63 3.84 5.28 -5.00
N TYR A 64 3.64 4.35 -5.94
CA TYR A 64 4.71 3.90 -6.84
C TYR A 64 5.29 5.08 -7.64
N ALA A 65 4.44 5.93 -8.20
CA ALA A 65 4.84 7.10 -8.97
C ALA A 65 5.47 8.21 -8.11
N ALA A 66 4.97 8.39 -6.88
CA ALA A 66 5.46 9.42 -5.95
C ALA A 66 6.75 9.03 -5.21
N THR A 67 7.19 7.78 -5.31
CA THR A 67 8.37 7.30 -4.60
C THR A 67 9.53 7.00 -5.54
N THR A 68 10.76 7.22 -5.09
CA THR A 68 11.97 6.97 -5.90
C THR A 68 12.82 5.83 -5.38
N THR A 69 12.71 5.50 -4.09
CA THR A 69 13.38 4.33 -3.50
C THR A 69 12.69 3.03 -3.92
N SER A 70 13.37 1.90 -3.66
CA SER A 70 12.75 0.58 -3.64
C SER A 70 11.68 0.48 -2.53
N GLY A 71 10.88 -0.56 -2.59
CA GLY A 71 9.79 -0.77 -1.65
C GLY A 71 8.96 -2.02 -1.96
N GLN A 72 8.04 -2.32 -1.05
CA GLN A 72 7.14 -3.44 -1.12
C GLN A 72 5.69 -2.97 -1.27
N PHE A 73 4.97 -3.62 -2.17
CA PHE A 73 3.57 -3.33 -2.48
C PHE A 73 2.76 -4.61 -2.31
N SER A 74 1.84 -4.61 -1.35
CA SER A 74 0.92 -5.72 -1.12
C SER A 74 -0.30 -5.58 -2.03
N PHE A 75 -0.42 -6.48 -3.00
CA PHE A 75 -1.51 -6.51 -3.97
C PHE A 75 -2.71 -7.29 -3.44
N GLU A 76 -3.89 -6.85 -3.86
CA GLU A 76 -5.15 -7.57 -3.72
C GLU A 76 -5.60 -8.05 -5.10
N GLU A 77 -6.07 -9.28 -5.18
CA GLU A 77 -6.59 -9.86 -6.42
C GLU A 77 -7.78 -10.76 -6.12
N ARG A 78 -8.57 -11.05 -7.16
CA ARG A 78 -9.66 -12.02 -7.02
C ARG A 78 -9.10 -13.43 -6.84
N MET A 79 -9.26 -13.96 -5.64
CA MET A 79 -8.81 -15.30 -5.28
C MET A 79 -9.98 -16.28 -5.24
N ALA A 80 -9.74 -17.51 -5.72
CA ALA A 80 -10.66 -18.64 -5.55
C ALA A 80 -10.04 -19.71 -4.65
N CYS A 81 -8.95 -20.35 -5.07
CA CYS A 81 -8.32 -21.41 -4.26
C CYS A 81 -7.50 -20.89 -3.07
N GLY A 82 -6.84 -19.74 -3.18
CA GLY A 82 -5.99 -19.18 -2.12
C GLY A 82 -4.65 -19.91 -1.85
N PHE A 83 -4.38 -21.04 -2.50
CA PHE A 83 -3.14 -21.82 -2.31
C PHE A 83 -2.34 -22.07 -3.61
N GLY A 84 -2.74 -21.43 -4.71
CA GLY A 84 -1.96 -21.38 -5.96
C GLY A 84 -2.35 -22.36 -7.06
N ALA A 85 -3.41 -23.15 -6.92
CA ALA A 85 -3.82 -24.14 -7.91
C ALA A 85 -4.65 -23.56 -9.08
N CYS A 86 -5.62 -22.68 -8.81
CA CYS A 86 -6.61 -22.28 -9.82
C CYS A 86 -6.13 -21.20 -10.80
N MET A 87 -4.95 -20.62 -10.58
CA MET A 87 -4.38 -19.51 -11.38
C MET A 87 -5.22 -18.21 -11.45
N GLY A 88 -6.36 -18.12 -10.74
CA GLY A 88 -7.29 -16.99 -10.84
C GLY A 88 -6.72 -15.64 -10.37
N CYS A 89 -5.79 -15.65 -9.41
CA CYS A 89 -5.11 -14.45 -8.90
C CYS A 89 -3.76 -14.19 -9.58
N SER A 90 -3.64 -14.50 -10.88
CA SER A 90 -2.39 -14.34 -11.62
C SER A 90 -2.24 -12.90 -12.11
N CYS A 91 -1.15 -12.23 -11.72
CA CYS A 91 -0.76 -10.91 -12.21
C CYS A 91 0.47 -11.00 -13.11
N LYS A 92 0.57 -10.09 -14.08
CA LYS A 92 1.77 -9.91 -14.89
C LYS A 92 2.77 -9.05 -14.12
N THR A 93 4.03 -9.49 -14.09
CA THR A 93 5.18 -8.73 -13.59
C THR A 93 6.20 -8.57 -14.70
N LYS A 94 7.25 -7.78 -14.48
CA LYS A 94 8.38 -7.67 -15.42
C LYS A 94 9.13 -8.99 -15.62
N TYR A 95 8.99 -9.93 -14.69
CA TYR A 95 9.69 -11.22 -14.70
C TYR A 95 8.76 -12.41 -14.99
N GLY A 96 7.57 -12.14 -15.56
CA GLY A 96 6.57 -13.14 -15.90
C GLY A 96 5.35 -13.09 -15.00
N ASN A 97 4.50 -14.13 -15.06
CA ASN A 97 3.27 -14.18 -14.28
C ASN A 97 3.55 -14.67 -12.86
N LYS A 98 2.97 -14.01 -11.86
CA LYS A 98 2.98 -14.43 -10.45
C LYS A 98 1.56 -14.57 -9.92
N ARG A 99 1.29 -15.57 -9.08
CA ARG A 99 0.00 -15.73 -8.40
C ARG A 99 0.05 -15.00 -7.06
N ILE A 100 -0.82 -14.01 -6.86
CA ILE A 100 -0.82 -13.20 -5.64
C ILE A 100 -0.99 -14.05 -4.37
N CYS A 101 -1.81 -15.11 -4.40
CA CYS A 101 -2.01 -15.97 -3.23
C CYS A 101 -0.82 -16.89 -2.87
N LYS A 102 0.14 -17.11 -3.78
CA LYS A 102 1.21 -18.11 -3.62
C LYS A 102 2.60 -17.51 -3.75
N ASP A 103 2.77 -16.66 -4.74
CA ASP A 103 4.01 -16.00 -5.11
C ASP A 103 4.05 -14.54 -4.61
N GLY A 104 2.89 -14.00 -4.17
CA GLY A 104 2.74 -12.70 -3.49
C GLY A 104 2.30 -12.88 -2.02
N PRO A 105 1.43 -12.01 -1.45
CA PRO A 105 0.78 -10.84 -2.08
C PRO A 105 1.71 -9.63 -2.19
N VAL A 106 2.84 -9.67 -1.51
CA VAL A 106 3.85 -8.60 -1.51
C VAL A 106 4.76 -8.78 -2.71
N LEU A 107 4.82 -7.76 -3.56
CA LEU A 107 5.75 -7.66 -4.69
C LEU A 107 6.76 -6.54 -4.43
N GLU A 108 8.00 -6.75 -4.85
CA GLU A 108 9.00 -5.69 -4.85
C GLU A 108 8.66 -4.63 -5.91
N LYS A 109 9.00 -3.38 -5.65
CA LYS A 109 8.71 -2.28 -6.56
C LYS A 109 9.28 -2.53 -7.96
N GLU A 110 10.47 -3.10 -8.02
CA GLU A 110 11.21 -3.32 -9.25
C GLU A 110 10.53 -4.34 -10.18
N GLU A 111 9.77 -5.29 -9.65
CA GLU A 111 9.07 -6.30 -10.44
C GLU A 111 7.68 -5.86 -10.96
N ILE A 112 7.09 -4.82 -10.37
CA ILE A 112 5.72 -4.39 -10.71
C ILE A 112 5.65 -3.86 -12.15
N LEU A 113 4.61 -4.27 -12.87
CA LEU A 113 4.20 -3.78 -14.19
C LEU A 113 2.82 -3.12 -14.05
N TRP A 114 2.73 -1.82 -14.36
CA TRP A 114 1.49 -1.04 -14.30
C TRP A 114 0.80 -0.90 -15.66
#